data_AF-A0A1E7J0F8-F1
#
_entry.id   AF-A0A1E7J0F8-F1
#
_cell.length_a   1.000
_cell.length_b   1.000
_cell.length_c   1.000
_cell.angle_alpha   90.00
_cell.angle_beta   90.00
_cell.angle_gamma   90.00
#
_symmetry.space_group_name_H-M   'P 1'
#
loop_
_entity.id
_entity.type
_entity.pdbx_description
1 polymer ?
#
loop_
_entity_poly.entity_id
_entity_poly.type
_entity_poly.pdbx_seq_one_letter_code
_entity_poly.pdbx_strand_id
1 'polypeptide(L)'
;MVTYLYWTVIFLVAAGILYGLGVKMAKWKVAIPLTLIILAAGWSTYYFKYQQIFVKRYGGVMTIVVPEGQHHLGTTWKDDNMWIENYDPESNTCIFSEYSKGNMLQGRVTIKNCNPLIPQTTNNEVPTKIDTVIK
;
A
#
# COMPACT_ATOMS: atom_id res chain seq x y z
N MET A 1 10.09 -12.17 -5.13
CA MET A 1 8.74 -11.75 -4.71
C MET A 1 7.83 -11.75 -5.93
N VAL A 2 6.58 -12.19 -5.80
CA VAL A 2 5.65 -12.38 -6.94
C VAL A 2 5.41 -11.09 -7.73
N THR A 3 5.40 -9.94 -7.06
CA THR A 3 5.26 -8.62 -7.69
C THR A 3 6.35 -8.39 -8.75
N TYR A 4 7.62 -8.66 -8.43
CA TYR A 4 8.72 -8.47 -9.36
C TYR A 4 8.69 -9.48 -10.50
N LEU A 5 8.34 -10.74 -10.21
CA LEU A 5 8.19 -11.77 -11.24
C LEU A 5 7.14 -11.38 -12.29
N TYR A 6 5.99 -10.90 -11.85
CA TYR A 6 4.92 -10.42 -12.72
C TYR A 6 5.40 -9.32 -13.67
N TRP A 7 6.05 -8.28 -13.13
CA TRP A 7 6.56 -7.17 -13.94
C TRP A 7 7.70 -7.59 -14.88
N THR A 8 8.60 -8.46 -14.42
CA THR A 8 9.65 -9.03 -15.29
C THR A 8 9.05 -9.75 -16.49
N VAL A 9 8.02 -10.58 -16.30
CA VAL A 9 7.36 -11.28 -17.41
C VAL A 9 6.70 -10.29 -18.38
N ILE A 10 5.98 -9.28 -17.87
CA ILE A 10 5.36 -8.25 -18.72
C ILE A 10 6.42 -7.50 -19.54
N PHE A 11 7.54 -7.11 -18.94
CA PHE A 11 8.62 -6.42 -19.64
C PHE A 11 9.36 -7.31 -20.64
N LEU A 12 9.54 -8.60 -20.34
CA LEU A 12 10.12 -9.56 -21.30
C LEU A 12 9.23 -9.74 -22.52
N VAL A 13 7.91 -9.83 -22.32
CA VAL A 13 6.95 -9.91 -23.44
C VAL A 13 6.99 -8.63 -24.28
N ALA A 14 6.98 -7.46 -23.63
CA ALA A 14 7.10 -6.17 -24.31
C ALA A 14 8.40 -6.05 -25.13
N ALA A 15 9.54 -6.41 -24.52
CA ALA A 15 10.85 -6.43 -25.19
C ALA A 15 10.88 -7.41 -26.36
N GLY A 16 10.29 -8.59 -26.19
CA GLY A 16 10.16 -9.59 -27.26
C GLY A 16 9.37 -9.09 -28.46
N ILE A 17 8.31 -8.30 -28.24
CA ILE A 17 7.50 -7.71 -29.31
C ILE A 17 8.27 -6.60 -30.02
N LEU A 18 8.91 -5.71 -29.28
CA LEU A 18 9.74 -4.65 -29.87
C LEU A 18 10.90 -5.22 -30.68
N TYR A 19 11.59 -6.24 -30.16
CA TYR A 19 12.66 -6.90 -30.88
C TYR A 19 12.16 -7.69 -32.09
N GLY A 20 11.12 -8.52 -31.91
CA GLY A 20 10.58 -9.39 -32.97
C GLY A 20 9.91 -8.59 -34.09
N LEU A 21 8.95 -7.73 -33.77
CA LEU A 21 8.21 -6.95 -34.77
C LEU A 21 8.93 -5.67 -35.18
N GLY A 22 9.53 -4.97 -34.23
CA GLY A 22 10.22 -3.71 -34.49
C GLY A 22 11.57 -3.92 -35.17
N VAL A 23 12.50 -4.62 -34.52
CA VAL A 23 13.87 -4.78 -35.04
C VAL A 23 13.94 -5.80 -36.16
N LYS A 24 13.49 -7.04 -35.93
CA LYS A 24 13.66 -8.15 -36.89
C LYS A 24 12.76 -8.01 -38.13
N MET A 25 11.57 -7.41 -37.99
CA MET A 25 10.62 -7.26 -39.10
C MET A 25 10.43 -5.80 -39.57
N ALA A 26 11.12 -4.82 -38.97
CA ALA A 26 11.00 -3.39 -39.28
C ALA A 26 9.55 -2.81 -39.18
N LYS A 27 8.63 -3.50 -38.48
CA LYS A 27 7.21 -3.13 -38.35
C LYS A 27 6.94 -2.27 -37.12
N TRP A 28 7.67 -1.17 -36.98
CA TRP A 28 7.53 -0.26 -35.82
C TRP A 28 6.13 0.32 -35.62
N LYS A 29 5.41 0.61 -36.72
CA LYS A 29 4.02 1.10 -36.69
C LYS A 29 3.04 0.12 -36.01
N VAL A 30 3.38 -1.17 -35.96
CA VAL A 30 2.57 -2.21 -35.29
C VAL A 30 3.18 -2.58 -33.93
N ALA A 31 4.51 -2.69 -33.85
CA ALA A 31 5.22 -3.09 -32.64
C ALA A 31 4.95 -2.14 -31.46
N ILE A 32 4.99 -0.82 -31.71
CA ILE A 32 4.78 0.20 -30.68
C ILE A 32 3.36 0.15 -30.09
N PRO A 33 2.27 0.27 -30.87
CA PRO A 33 0.92 0.26 -30.29
C PRO A 33 0.61 -1.07 -29.60
N LEU A 34 1.06 -2.20 -30.15
CA LEU A 34 0.85 -3.50 -29.52
C LEU A 34 1.57 -3.61 -28.16
N THR A 35 2.80 -3.10 -28.08
CA THR A 35 3.56 -3.07 -26.82
C THR A 35 2.87 -2.19 -25.78
N LEU A 36 2.39 -1.01 -26.18
CA LEU A 36 1.65 -0.10 -25.29
C LEU A 36 0.37 -0.75 -24.76
N ILE A 37 -0.37 -1.48 -25.60
CA ILE A 37 -1.58 -2.22 -25.19
C ILE A 37 -1.23 -3.26 -24.12
N ILE A 38 -0.15 -4.01 -24.31
CA ILE A 38 0.27 -5.04 -23.34
C ILE A 38 0.72 -4.42 -22.03
N LEU A 39 1.50 -3.33 -22.07
CA LEU A 39 1.91 -2.63 -20.86
C LEU A 39 0.71 -2.04 -20.12
N ALA A 40 -0.23 -1.42 -20.84
CA ALA A 40 -1.46 -0.89 -20.27
C ALA A 40 -2.35 -1.98 -19.66
N ALA A 41 -2.49 -3.13 -20.33
CA ALA A 41 -3.23 -4.29 -19.82
C ALA A 41 -2.54 -4.90 -18.58
N GLY A 42 -1.21 -5.04 -18.62
CA GLY A 42 -0.40 -5.54 -17.51
C GLY A 42 -0.49 -4.62 -16.28
N TRP A 43 -0.40 -3.30 -16.47
CA TRP A 43 -0.60 -2.34 -15.40
C TRP A 43 -2.02 -2.36 -14.85
N SER A 44 -3.04 -2.35 -15.74
CA SER A 44 -4.46 -2.34 -15.32
C SER A 44 -4.78 -3.59 -14.51
N THR A 45 -4.41 -4.77 -15.00
CA THR A 45 -4.64 -6.03 -14.27
C THR A 45 -3.86 -6.11 -12.96
N TYR A 46 -2.65 -5.53 -12.90
CA TYR A 46 -1.92 -5.42 -11.64
C TYR A 46 -2.66 -4.54 -10.62
N TYR A 47 -2.99 -3.31 -11.01
CA TYR A 47 -3.61 -2.32 -10.14
C TYR A 47 -5.02 -2.71 -9.68
N PHE A 48 -5.87 -3.16 -10.61
CA PHE A 48 -7.28 -3.47 -10.33
C PHE A 48 -7.50 -4.88 -9.77
N LYS A 49 -6.51 -5.76 -9.76
CA LYS A 49 -6.71 -7.16 -9.30
C LYS A 49 -5.55 -7.72 -8.51
N TYR A 50 -4.34 -7.70 -9.06
CA TYR A 50 -3.27 -8.54 -8.53
C TYR A 50 -2.52 -7.95 -7.34
N GLN A 51 -2.38 -6.63 -7.21
CA GLN A 51 -1.58 -6.02 -6.14
C GLN A 51 -1.96 -6.53 -4.75
N GLN A 52 -3.25 -6.48 -4.40
CA GLN A 52 -3.73 -6.93 -3.07
C GLN A 52 -3.66 -8.45 -2.91
N ILE A 53 -4.00 -9.20 -3.96
CA ILE A 53 -3.91 -10.67 -3.95
C ILE A 53 -2.46 -11.12 -3.72
N PHE A 54 -1.51 -10.45 -4.38
CA PHE A 54 -0.09 -10.75 -4.26
C PHE A 54 0.41 -10.50 -2.85
N VAL A 55 0.09 -9.36 -2.25
CA VAL A 55 0.46 -9.04 -0.87
C VAL A 55 -0.16 -10.04 0.10
N LYS A 56 -1.47 -10.28 -0.01
CA LYS A 56 -2.21 -11.14 0.93
C LYS A 56 -1.79 -12.61 0.85
N ARG A 57 -1.59 -13.16 -0.36
CA ARG A 57 -1.51 -14.62 -0.57
C ARG A 57 -0.17 -15.13 -1.06
N TYR A 58 0.67 -14.28 -1.65
CA TYR A 58 1.83 -14.72 -2.43
C TYR A 58 3.13 -13.97 -2.09
N GLY A 59 3.16 -13.22 -0.98
CA GLY A 59 4.36 -12.47 -0.55
C GLY A 59 4.75 -11.34 -1.50
N GLY A 60 3.75 -10.64 -2.05
CA GLY A 60 3.93 -9.39 -2.79
C GLY A 60 4.19 -8.19 -1.87
N VAL A 61 4.37 -7.02 -2.47
CA VAL A 61 4.64 -5.76 -1.75
C VAL A 61 3.64 -4.67 -2.11
N MET A 62 3.24 -3.89 -1.10
CA MET A 62 2.42 -2.68 -1.23
C MET A 62 2.81 -1.72 -0.12
N THR A 63 2.76 -0.43 -0.43
CA THR A 63 3.04 0.66 0.53
C THR A 63 1.80 1.52 0.63
N ILE A 64 1.40 1.84 1.87
CA ILE A 64 0.31 2.76 2.16
C ILE A 64 0.80 3.78 3.17
N VAL A 65 0.37 5.02 2.97
CA VAL A 65 0.75 6.17 3.80
C VAL A 65 -0.41 6.50 4.72
N VAL A 66 -0.12 6.60 6.01
CA VAL A 66 -1.07 7.08 7.01
C VAL A 66 -1.24 8.59 6.79
N PRO A 67 -2.47 9.13 6.73
CA PRO A 67 -2.68 10.56 6.59
C PRO A 67 -1.99 11.36 7.71
N GLU A 68 -1.51 12.55 7.37
CA GLU A 68 -0.86 13.44 8.34
C GLU A 68 -1.78 13.74 9.54
N GLY A 69 -1.20 13.80 10.73
CA GLY A 69 -1.94 14.00 11.99
C GLY A 69 -2.67 12.76 12.52
N GLN A 70 -2.81 11.70 11.73
CA GLN A 70 -3.42 10.45 12.18
C GLN A 70 -2.38 9.46 12.69
N HIS A 71 -2.82 8.61 13.64
CA HIS A 71 -2.03 7.52 14.18
C HIS A 71 -2.57 6.18 13.68
N HIS A 72 -1.69 5.32 13.16
CA HIS A 72 -2.09 3.97 12.79
C HIS A 72 -2.42 3.14 14.02
N LEU A 73 -3.61 2.54 14.06
CA LEU A 73 -4.02 1.64 15.13
C LEU A 73 -3.88 0.17 14.74
N GLY A 74 -4.32 -0.18 13.52
CA GLY A 74 -4.29 -1.57 13.09
C GLY A 74 -4.67 -1.77 11.63
N THR A 75 -4.29 -2.92 11.09
CA THR A 75 -4.63 -3.34 9.72
C THR A 75 -5.22 -4.75 9.76
N THR A 76 -6.28 -4.98 8.99
CA THR A 76 -6.87 -6.31 8.81
C THR A 76 -7.27 -6.56 7.36
N TRP A 77 -7.58 -7.80 7.02
CA TRP A 77 -8.08 -8.20 5.71
C TRP A 77 -9.50 -8.72 5.81
N LYS A 78 -10.39 -8.19 4.97
CA LYS A 78 -11.71 -8.76 4.71
C LYS A 78 -11.72 -9.24 3.27
N ASP A 79 -11.72 -10.55 3.08
CA ASP A 79 -11.44 -11.15 1.77
C ASP A 79 -10.17 -10.54 1.17
N ASP A 80 -10.16 -10.18 -0.11
CA ASP A 80 -8.99 -9.58 -0.74
C ASP A 80 -8.93 -8.04 -0.60
N ASN A 81 -9.74 -7.44 0.28
CA ASN A 81 -9.70 -6.00 0.58
C ASN A 81 -9.02 -5.76 1.92
N MET A 82 -8.13 -4.77 1.95
CA MET A 82 -7.41 -4.41 3.17
C MET A 82 -8.14 -3.29 3.90
N TRP A 83 -8.28 -3.41 5.20
CA TRP A 83 -8.90 -2.40 6.07
C TRP A 83 -7.83 -1.84 6.99
N ILE A 84 -7.71 -0.51 7.00
CA ILE A 84 -6.81 0.22 7.90
C ILE A 84 -7.64 1.01 8.88
N GLU A 85 -7.31 0.86 10.16
CA GLU A 85 -7.81 1.69 11.24
C GLU A 85 -6.76 2.73 11.62
N ASN A 86 -7.16 4.00 11.56
CA ASN A 86 -6.37 5.13 12.03
C ASN A 86 -7.17 5.92 13.08
N TYR A 87 -6.45 6.55 14.00
CA TYR A 87 -7.00 7.47 14.99
C TYR A 87 -6.64 8.92 14.63
N ASP A 88 -7.64 9.79 14.67
CA ASP A 88 -7.47 11.23 14.60
C ASP A 88 -7.62 11.84 16.02
N PRO A 89 -6.53 12.38 16.60
CA PRO A 89 -6.55 12.96 17.94
C PRO A 89 -7.27 14.32 18.01
N GLU A 90 -7.35 15.07 16.91
CA GLU A 90 -8.01 16.39 16.89
C GLU A 90 -9.52 16.24 17.07
N SER A 91 -10.12 15.28 16.36
CA SER A 91 -11.55 15.02 16.40
C SER A 91 -11.97 13.90 17.36
N ASN A 92 -11.00 13.21 17.98
CA ASN A 92 -11.20 11.99 18.77
C ASN A 92 -12.02 10.93 18.02
N THR A 93 -11.62 10.63 16.78
CA THR A 93 -12.31 9.65 15.93
C THR A 93 -11.40 8.52 15.46
N CYS A 94 -11.92 7.30 15.43
CA CYS A 94 -11.28 6.18 14.76
C CYS A 94 -11.91 5.99 13.38
N ILE A 95 -11.06 5.87 12.37
CA ILE A 95 -11.42 5.85 10.95
C ILE A 95 -10.95 4.51 10.39
N PHE A 96 -11.92 3.67 10.02
CA PHE A 96 -11.70 2.43 9.30
C PHE A 96 -11.90 2.70 7.81
N SER A 97 -10.82 2.64 7.05
CA SER A 97 -10.82 2.86 5.60
C SER A 97 -10.54 1.56 4.87
N GLU A 98 -11.42 1.18 3.95
CA GLU A 98 -11.23 0.04 3.07
C GLU A 98 -10.41 0.43 1.85
N TYR A 99 -9.26 -0.23 1.68
CA TYR A 99 -8.50 -0.22 0.46
C TYR A 99 -9.02 -1.37 -0.41
N SER A 100 -10.00 -1.08 -1.26
CA SER A 100 -10.52 -2.02 -2.25
C SER A 100 -9.61 -2.15 -3.46
N LYS A 101 -9.73 -3.27 -4.18
CA LYS A 101 -8.99 -3.51 -5.44
C LYS A 101 -9.16 -2.34 -6.42
N GLY A 102 -8.04 -1.79 -6.90
CA GLY A 102 -8.04 -0.63 -7.80
C GLY A 102 -8.59 0.68 -7.22
N ASN A 103 -8.85 0.74 -5.92
CA ASN A 103 -9.28 1.95 -5.21
C ASN A 103 -10.58 2.58 -5.75
N MET A 104 -11.49 1.79 -6.33
CA MET A 104 -12.69 2.35 -6.97
C MET A 104 -13.87 2.55 -6.03
N LEU A 105 -14.11 1.60 -5.12
CA LEU A 105 -15.22 1.63 -4.17
C LEU A 105 -14.66 1.33 -2.77
N GLN A 106 -14.40 2.38 -2.01
CA GLN A 106 -13.88 2.27 -0.65
C GLN A 106 -15.02 2.39 0.36
N GLY A 107 -15.21 1.37 1.20
CA GLY A 107 -15.95 1.49 2.44
C GLY A 107 -15.22 2.39 3.44
N ARG A 108 -15.99 3.09 4.28
CA ARG A 108 -15.45 3.88 5.40
C ARG A 108 -16.39 3.78 6.59
N VAL A 109 -15.83 3.52 7.77
CA VAL A 109 -16.55 3.57 9.04
C VAL A 109 -15.84 4.56 9.96
N THR A 110 -16.60 5.41 10.64
CA THR A 110 -16.07 6.40 11.58
C THR A 110 -16.71 6.18 12.94
N ILE A 111 -15.87 5.95 13.94
CA ILE A 111 -16.26 5.79 15.34
C ILE A 111 -15.87 7.07 16.07
N LYS A 112 -16.86 7.78 16.61
CA LYS A 112 -16.64 9.00 17.42
C LYS A 112 -16.36 8.62 18.87
N ASN A 113 -15.59 9.45 19.57
CA ASN A 113 -15.19 9.23 20.96
C ASN A 113 -14.50 7.87 21.15
N CYS A 114 -13.60 7.53 20.23
CA CYS A 114 -12.97 6.21 20.17
C CYS A 114 -12.07 5.94 21.38
N ASN A 115 -11.38 6.97 21.88
CA ASN A 115 -10.50 6.90 23.05
C ASN A 115 -9.59 5.65 23.06
N PRO A 116 -8.76 5.44 22.01
CA PRO A 116 -7.88 4.28 21.96
C PRO A 116 -6.89 4.30 23.13
N LEU A 117 -6.54 3.12 23.63
CA LEU A 117 -5.56 2.93 24.71
C LEU A 117 -4.13 3.14 24.19
N ILE A 118 -3.84 4.34 23.69
CA ILE A 118 -2.51 4.73 23.25
C ILE A 118 -1.72 5.09 24.52
N PRO A 119 -0.53 4.47 24.74
CA PRO A 119 0.34 4.88 25.83
C PRO A 119 0.61 6.38 25.73
N GLN A 120 0.12 7.11 26.72
CA GLN A 120 0.46 8.52 26.85
C GLN A 120 1.95 8.55 27.18
N THR A 121 2.77 9.16 26.32
CA THR A 121 4.12 9.58 26.70
C THR A 121 3.94 10.61 27.79
N THR A 122 3.83 10.15 29.04
CA THR A 122 3.97 11.01 30.19
C THR A 122 5.41 11.52 30.13
N ASN A 123 5.58 12.78 29.73
CA ASN A 123 6.79 13.55 30.00
C ASN A 123 6.86 13.75 31.53
N ASN A 124 7.03 12.66 32.27
CA ASN A 124 7.45 12.71 33.65
C ASN A 124 8.95 12.98 33.56
N GLU A 125 9.30 14.26 33.56
CA GLU A 125 10.62 14.69 34.01
C GLU A 125 10.84 14.02 35.36
N VAL A 126 11.63 12.95 35.38
CA VAL A 126 12.09 12.32 36.62
C VAL A 126 12.98 13.37 37.28
N PRO A 127 12.61 13.93 38.46
CA PRO A 127 13.47 14.90 39.11
C PRO A 127 14.68 14.14 39.65
N THR A 128 15.82 14.29 38.98
CA THR A 128 17.11 13.80 39.44
C THR A 128 17.55 14.61 40.68
N LYS A 129 17.03 14.26 41.86
CA LYS A 129 17.63 14.66 43.13
C LYS A 129 18.04 13.42 43.90
N ILE A 130 19.30 13.05 43.74
CA ILE A 130 20.01 12.19 44.68
C ILE A 130 20.79 13.14 45.60
N ASP A 131 20.13 13.61 46.66
CA ASP A 131 20.80 14.31 47.75
C ASP A 131 21.70 13.30 48.47
N THR A 132 23.00 13.37 48.17
CA THR A 132 24.00 12.50 48.78
C THR A 132 24.30 13.02 50.18
N VAL A 133 23.65 12.45 51.18
CA VAL A 133 24.01 12.63 52.60
C VAL A 133 24.71 11.36 53.06
N ILE A 134 26.04 11.41 53.13
CA ILE A 134 26.82 10.48 53.96
C ILE A 134 27.74 11.33 54.83
N LYS A 135 27.53 11.21 56.14
CA LYS A 135 28.33 11.75 57.24
C LYS A 135 29.65 11.01 57.37
#